data_AF-A0A975S288-F1
#
_entry.id   AF-A0A975S288-F1
#
_cell.length_a   1.000
_cell.length_b   1.000
_cell.length_c   1.000
_cell.angle_alpha   90.00
_cell.angle_beta   90.00
_cell.angle_gamma   90.00
#
_symmetry.space_group_name_H-M   'P 1'
#
loop_
_entity.id
_entity.type
_entity.pdbx_description
1 polymer ?
#
loop_
_entity_poly.entity_id
_entity_poly.type
_entity_poly.pdbx_seq_one_letter_code
_entity_poly.pdbx_strand_id
1 'polypeptide(L)'
;MPLADWRDGESHADAAWGSLYNLDYLKANVAGGEGFDWYYDSAEAEILQRRKPIEDGAHGEPWVFRYKDIRSWWSELHHDRIGGVRSAVATAWVPGSKPVRFTEYGCAAIDKGANQPNKFLDPKSSESVLPKFSSGRRDDLMQMQYLRAMREYWSDARHNPASALYDGRMIDMARAHVWAWDARPFPAFPNTVSVWADGDNYARGHWLSGRASGQTLAAVVAELCDRAGLHSFDVSALHGVVRGYHISDLGTARAALQALMLAYGFEAVDRDGVLQFRMRDGQVTARITDDMLALSNELSGAFETSRTAEAEMAGRVLIGHIEAEGDFALRQAEAQFPGDAVPGVSQSDLPLVLTTAEGMSIAERWLAEARIARDTARFALPRSLCHLGAGDVVDHAGQRYRIDRVEQAEALLVDAVRTEAGIYRPSEYEEERIAPRSFIAPLPVYPVFLDLPLMTGDEAPHAPHIAVAAKPWPGRLRSGPPPRMRDMCSTSLLPPLPPSGGQRQCWQRWHRACGTGGHRCGCA
;
A
#
# COMPACT_ATOMS: atom_id res chain seq x y z
N MET A 1 15.95 -6.61 -13.15
CA MET A 1 16.79 -7.78 -12.82
C MET A 1 16.28 -8.35 -11.52
N PRO A 2 16.09 -9.68 -11.37
CA PRO A 2 15.55 -10.28 -10.14
C PRO A 2 16.29 -9.79 -8.90
N LEU A 3 15.54 -9.32 -7.91
CA LEU A 3 16.06 -8.95 -6.58
C LEU A 3 15.59 -9.92 -5.49
N ALA A 4 14.91 -11.00 -5.87
CA ALA A 4 14.38 -11.99 -4.96
C ALA A 4 14.18 -13.34 -5.67
N ASP A 5 14.09 -14.41 -4.88
CA ASP A 5 13.55 -15.73 -5.24
C ASP A 5 12.61 -16.19 -4.09
N TRP A 6 11.76 -15.27 -3.63
CA TRP A 6 10.91 -15.47 -2.45
C TRP A 6 9.74 -16.44 -2.73
N ARG A 7 9.33 -17.22 -1.73
CA ARG A 7 8.23 -18.19 -1.79
C ARG A 7 7.37 -18.11 -0.56
N ASP A 8 6.16 -18.67 -0.65
CA ASP A 8 5.31 -18.79 0.52
C ASP A 8 5.79 -19.95 1.41
N GLY A 9 5.53 -19.83 2.71
CA GLY A 9 5.91 -20.80 3.72
C GLY A 9 7.14 -20.40 4.54
N GLU A 10 7.54 -21.27 5.45
CA GLU A 10 8.55 -20.98 6.49
C GLU A 10 9.88 -21.72 6.25
N SER A 11 9.96 -22.56 5.21
CA SER A 11 11.08 -23.49 4.95
C SER A 11 11.81 -23.27 3.63
N HIS A 12 11.47 -22.23 2.88
CA HIS A 12 12.17 -21.90 1.64
C HIS A 12 13.58 -21.33 1.94
N ALA A 13 14.48 -21.40 0.97
CA ALA A 13 15.91 -21.09 1.13
C ALA A 13 16.20 -19.65 1.60
N ASP A 14 15.26 -18.73 1.40
CA ASP A 14 15.37 -17.31 1.75
C ASP A 14 14.56 -16.93 3.00
N ALA A 15 13.88 -17.89 3.65
CA ALA A 15 12.96 -17.63 4.77
C ALA A 15 13.66 -16.94 5.96
N ALA A 16 14.97 -17.16 6.13
CA ALA A 16 15.77 -16.55 7.19
C ALA A 16 15.86 -15.02 7.11
N TRP A 17 15.53 -14.40 5.97
CA TRP A 17 15.43 -12.95 5.85
C TRP A 17 14.16 -12.38 6.51
N GLY A 18 13.23 -13.24 6.93
CA GLY A 18 12.01 -12.91 7.68
C GLY A 18 10.88 -12.32 6.82
N SER A 19 11.22 -11.56 5.77
CA SER A 19 10.23 -10.91 4.93
C SER A 19 10.74 -10.66 3.52
N LEU A 20 9.86 -10.90 2.55
CA LEU A 20 9.97 -10.47 1.15
C LEU A 20 10.28 -8.98 1.00
N TYR A 21 9.80 -8.16 1.93
CA TYR A 21 9.97 -6.71 1.91
C TYR A 21 11.25 -6.24 2.60
N ASN A 22 12.07 -7.15 3.13
CA ASN A 22 13.33 -6.82 3.79
C ASN A 22 14.29 -6.12 2.80
N LEU A 23 14.69 -4.88 3.08
CA LEU A 23 15.56 -4.12 2.18
C LEU A 23 16.95 -4.72 2.07
N ASP A 24 17.49 -5.29 3.14
CA ASP A 24 18.83 -5.89 3.09
C ASP A 24 18.83 -7.15 2.23
N TYR A 25 17.74 -7.93 2.26
CA TYR A 25 17.51 -9.04 1.33
C TYR A 25 17.50 -8.56 -0.13
N LEU A 26 16.70 -7.55 -0.45
CA LEU A 26 16.60 -7.02 -1.82
C LEU A 26 17.92 -6.39 -2.28
N LYS A 27 18.64 -5.68 -1.41
CA LYS A 27 19.95 -5.06 -1.70
C LYS A 27 21.03 -6.13 -1.92
N ALA A 28 21.05 -7.19 -1.10
CA ALA A 28 21.98 -8.31 -1.27
C ALA A 28 21.83 -8.97 -2.65
N ASN A 29 20.62 -8.93 -3.20
CA ASN A 29 20.33 -9.45 -4.54
C ASN A 29 20.53 -8.42 -5.66
N VAL A 30 21.05 -7.19 -5.45
CA VAL A 30 21.29 -6.26 -6.58
C VAL A 30 22.47 -6.72 -7.44
N ALA A 31 23.60 -7.04 -6.80
CA ALA A 31 24.76 -7.68 -7.40
C ALA A 31 25.06 -9.01 -6.69
N GLY A 32 24.02 -9.83 -6.57
CA GLY A 32 24.01 -11.15 -5.93
C GLY A 32 22.75 -11.93 -6.35
N GLY A 33 22.58 -13.16 -5.88
CA GLY A 33 21.41 -14.00 -6.15
C GLY A 33 21.32 -14.52 -7.59
N GLU A 34 20.07 -14.75 -8.07
CA GLU A 34 19.82 -15.24 -9.43
C GLU A 34 20.44 -14.32 -10.47
N GLY A 35 21.23 -14.86 -11.38
CA GLY A 35 21.90 -14.11 -12.45
C GLY A 35 23.21 -13.42 -12.04
N PHE A 36 23.67 -13.63 -10.81
CA PHE A 36 24.99 -13.21 -10.34
C PHE A 36 25.72 -14.36 -9.64
N ASP A 37 25.16 -14.86 -8.54
CA ASP A 37 25.77 -15.95 -7.78
C ASP A 37 25.40 -17.31 -8.39
N TRP A 38 24.14 -17.45 -8.81
CA TRP A 38 23.59 -18.74 -9.22
C TRP A 38 22.51 -18.65 -10.30
N TYR A 39 22.17 -19.80 -10.87
CA TYR A 39 21.06 -20.01 -11.81
C TYR A 39 20.36 -21.36 -11.55
N TYR A 40 19.18 -21.55 -12.17
CA TYR A 40 18.48 -22.84 -12.21
C TYR A 40 18.67 -23.50 -13.58
N ASP A 41 19.04 -24.78 -13.59
CA ASP A 41 19.26 -25.56 -14.82
C ASP A 41 18.00 -26.31 -15.30
N SER A 42 16.93 -26.31 -14.50
CA SER A 42 15.68 -27.02 -14.76
C SER A 42 14.55 -26.46 -13.90
N ALA A 43 13.30 -26.71 -14.31
CA ALA A 43 12.12 -26.35 -13.53
C ALA A 43 12.04 -27.12 -12.19
N GLU A 44 12.51 -28.37 -12.15
CA GLU A 44 12.59 -29.14 -10.91
C GLU A 44 13.58 -28.51 -9.92
N ALA A 45 14.77 -28.12 -10.41
CA ALA A 45 15.75 -27.41 -9.60
C ALA A 45 15.18 -26.09 -9.07
N GLU A 46 14.44 -25.37 -9.90
CA GLU A 46 13.75 -24.16 -9.47
C GLU A 46 12.72 -24.45 -8.37
N ILE A 47 11.83 -25.43 -8.52
CA ILE A 47 10.83 -25.77 -7.48
C ILE A 47 11.50 -26.13 -6.14
N LEU A 48 12.63 -26.83 -6.19
CA LEU A 48 13.38 -27.26 -4.99
C LEU A 48 14.43 -26.24 -4.50
N GLN A 49 14.55 -25.08 -5.15
CA GLN A 49 15.62 -24.09 -4.91
C GLN A 49 17.04 -24.68 -4.96
N ARG A 50 17.26 -25.64 -5.87
CA ARG A 50 18.57 -26.25 -6.14
C ARG A 50 19.41 -25.34 -7.03
N ARG A 51 19.99 -24.32 -6.41
CA ARG A 51 20.79 -23.26 -7.05
C ARG A 51 22.15 -23.80 -7.52
N LYS A 52 22.53 -23.54 -8.78
CA LYS A 52 23.86 -23.85 -9.31
C LYS A 52 24.71 -22.60 -9.44
N PRO A 53 25.99 -22.61 -9.04
CA PRO A 53 26.85 -21.44 -9.14
C PRO A 53 27.08 -21.03 -10.61
N ILE A 54 27.17 -19.73 -10.87
CA ILE A 54 27.60 -19.21 -12.17
C ILE A 54 29.13 -19.20 -12.22
N GLU A 55 29.69 -20.06 -13.06
CA GLU A 55 31.13 -20.28 -13.22
C GLU A 55 31.54 -20.20 -14.69
N ASP A 56 32.83 -19.97 -14.92
CA ASP A 56 33.45 -19.92 -16.25
C ASP A 56 34.56 -20.97 -16.43
N GLY A 57 34.73 -21.87 -15.46
CA GLY A 57 35.69 -22.96 -15.51
C GLY A 57 37.11 -22.48 -15.86
N ALA A 58 37.54 -22.77 -17.09
CA ALA A 58 38.93 -22.62 -17.55
C ALA A 58 39.48 -21.19 -17.53
N HIS A 59 38.64 -20.16 -17.63
CA HIS A 59 39.11 -18.77 -17.71
C HIS A 59 38.88 -17.96 -16.43
N GLY A 60 38.06 -18.45 -15.50
CA GLY A 60 37.83 -17.78 -14.22
C GLY A 60 37.18 -16.39 -14.33
N GLU A 61 36.46 -16.11 -15.42
CA GLU A 61 35.76 -14.85 -15.68
C GLU A 61 34.22 -15.04 -15.61
N PRO A 62 33.66 -15.47 -14.46
CA PRO A 62 32.23 -15.78 -14.36
C PRO A 62 31.33 -14.57 -14.67
N TRP A 63 31.85 -13.35 -14.51
CA TRP A 63 31.14 -12.11 -14.81
C TRP A 63 30.64 -12.02 -16.26
N VAL A 64 31.25 -12.73 -17.21
CA VAL A 64 30.78 -12.80 -18.61
C VAL A 64 29.38 -13.43 -18.71
N PHE A 65 29.01 -14.29 -17.76
CA PHE A 65 27.69 -14.92 -17.69
C PHE A 65 26.75 -14.26 -16.67
N ARG A 66 27.26 -13.36 -15.82
CA ARG A 66 26.48 -12.66 -14.80
C ARG A 66 25.88 -11.38 -15.37
N TYR A 67 24.65 -11.44 -15.88
CA TYR A 67 23.98 -10.27 -16.47
C TYR A 67 23.75 -9.11 -15.49
N LYS A 68 23.92 -9.34 -14.18
CA LYS A 68 23.83 -8.33 -13.12
C LYS A 68 25.19 -7.74 -12.74
N ASP A 69 26.29 -8.32 -13.19
CA ASP A 69 27.65 -7.89 -12.83
C ASP A 69 28.11 -6.69 -13.67
N ILE A 70 27.38 -5.58 -13.49
CA ILE A 70 27.64 -4.31 -14.17
C ILE A 70 29.02 -3.77 -13.79
N ARG A 71 29.49 -4.09 -12.56
CA ARG A 71 30.82 -3.66 -12.10
C ARG A 71 31.91 -4.30 -12.92
N SER A 72 31.98 -5.63 -12.94
CA SER A 72 33.02 -6.32 -13.69
C SER A 72 32.90 -6.00 -15.18
N TRP A 73 31.68 -5.93 -15.72
CA TRP A 73 31.49 -5.49 -17.10
C TRP A 73 32.08 -4.09 -17.37
N TRP A 74 31.95 -3.16 -16.43
CA TRP A 74 32.47 -1.80 -16.58
C TRP A 74 33.98 -1.69 -16.33
N SER A 75 34.54 -2.48 -15.40
CA SER A 75 35.93 -2.36 -14.94
C SER A 75 36.92 -3.34 -15.56
N GLU A 76 36.46 -4.41 -16.22
CA GLU A 76 37.33 -5.42 -16.79
C GLU A 76 37.63 -5.20 -18.29
N LEU A 77 38.76 -5.77 -18.74
CA LEU A 77 39.06 -5.88 -20.16
C LEU A 77 38.14 -6.91 -20.81
N HIS A 78 37.62 -6.59 -22.00
CA HIS A 78 36.71 -7.49 -22.71
C HIS A 78 37.47 -8.29 -23.76
N HIS A 79 37.16 -9.57 -23.88
CA HIS A 79 37.76 -10.48 -24.85
C HIS A 79 36.67 -11.22 -25.61
N ASP A 80 36.79 -11.27 -26.94
CA ASP A 80 35.86 -12.05 -27.76
C ASP A 80 35.98 -13.55 -27.43
N ARG A 81 34.85 -14.26 -27.48
CA ARG A 81 34.78 -15.71 -27.31
C ARG A 81 34.20 -16.38 -28.55
N ILE A 82 35.07 -16.82 -29.45
CA ILE A 82 34.68 -17.43 -30.73
C ILE A 82 34.58 -18.94 -30.52
N GLY A 83 33.39 -19.51 -30.69
CA GLY A 83 33.16 -20.93 -30.42
C GLY A 83 33.42 -21.35 -28.97
N GLY A 84 33.29 -20.41 -28.02
CA GLY A 84 33.59 -20.63 -26.60
C GLY A 84 35.06 -20.45 -26.20
N VAL A 85 35.96 -20.15 -27.14
CA VAL A 85 37.38 -19.94 -26.86
C VAL A 85 37.68 -18.45 -26.73
N ARG A 86 38.26 -18.04 -25.60
CA ARG A 86 38.65 -16.65 -25.30
C ARG A 86 39.83 -16.19 -26.16
N SER A 87 39.68 -15.05 -26.83
CA SER A 87 40.77 -14.38 -27.55
C SER A 87 41.88 -13.92 -26.60
N ALA A 88 43.13 -14.08 -27.00
CA ALA A 88 44.29 -13.57 -26.24
C ALA A 88 44.32 -12.04 -26.19
N VAL A 89 43.84 -11.38 -27.26
CA VAL A 89 43.82 -9.92 -27.38
C VAL A 89 42.46 -9.40 -26.93
N ALA A 90 42.47 -8.35 -26.08
CA ALA A 90 41.27 -7.65 -25.66
C ALA A 90 40.66 -6.84 -26.81
N THR A 91 39.37 -6.57 -26.75
CA THR A 91 38.69 -5.65 -27.67
C THR A 91 39.14 -4.21 -27.43
N ALA A 92 38.67 -3.28 -28.27
CA ALA A 92 38.95 -1.85 -28.09
C ALA A 92 38.23 -1.22 -26.87
N TRP A 93 37.50 -2.01 -26.08
CA TRP A 93 36.87 -1.53 -24.85
C TRP A 93 37.93 -1.00 -23.88
N VAL A 94 37.70 0.21 -23.36
CA VAL A 94 38.52 0.80 -22.31
C VAL A 94 37.73 0.74 -21.00
N PRO A 95 38.22 -0.01 -19.99
CA PRO A 95 37.59 -0.08 -18.70
C PRO A 95 37.35 1.30 -18.07
N GLY A 96 36.17 1.49 -17.48
CA GLY A 96 35.82 2.72 -16.80
C GLY A 96 35.62 3.94 -17.71
N SER A 97 35.57 3.78 -19.03
CA SER A 97 35.60 4.90 -19.97
C SER A 97 34.31 5.72 -20.05
N LYS A 98 33.16 5.15 -19.71
CA LYS A 98 31.85 5.84 -19.72
C LYS A 98 30.95 5.36 -18.58
N PRO A 99 30.07 6.22 -18.04
CA PRO A 99 29.07 5.78 -17.08
C PRO A 99 28.00 4.92 -17.74
N VAL A 100 27.41 4.03 -16.95
CA VAL A 100 26.22 3.24 -17.26
C VAL A 100 24.99 4.00 -16.78
N ARG A 101 23.94 4.00 -17.59
CA ARG A 101 22.63 4.57 -17.26
C ARG A 101 21.58 3.48 -17.36
N PHE A 102 20.70 3.44 -16.37
CA PHE A 102 19.46 2.67 -16.50
C PHE A 102 18.48 3.49 -17.33
N THR A 103 18.29 3.12 -18.59
CA THR A 103 17.22 3.68 -19.42
C THR A 103 15.85 3.28 -18.89
N GLU A 104 15.77 2.11 -18.24
CA GLU A 104 14.60 1.63 -17.50
C GLU A 104 15.05 0.75 -16.33
N TYR A 105 14.41 0.91 -15.17
CA TYR A 105 14.46 -0.05 -14.07
C TYR A 105 13.15 0.01 -13.26
N GLY A 106 12.85 -1.06 -12.53
CA GLY A 106 11.65 -1.16 -11.70
C GLY A 106 11.09 -2.58 -11.70
N CYS A 107 10.03 -2.79 -10.93
CA CYS A 107 9.18 -3.97 -11.01
C CYS A 107 7.69 -3.54 -11.00
N ALA A 108 6.82 -4.46 -11.41
CA ALA A 108 5.38 -4.28 -11.31
C ALA A 108 4.92 -4.23 -9.84
N ALA A 109 3.85 -3.50 -9.57
CA ALA A 109 3.17 -3.47 -8.27
C ALA A 109 2.30 -4.72 -8.07
N ILE A 110 2.95 -5.87 -8.01
CA ILE A 110 2.31 -7.19 -7.92
C ILE A 110 3.08 -8.04 -6.91
N ASP A 111 2.38 -8.97 -6.24
CA ASP A 111 2.97 -9.89 -5.27
C ASP A 111 4.24 -10.52 -5.85
N LYS A 112 5.33 -10.52 -5.08
CA LYS A 112 6.64 -11.05 -5.51
C LYS A 112 7.15 -10.51 -6.85
N GLY A 113 6.78 -9.27 -7.23
CA GLY A 113 7.26 -8.61 -8.45
C GLY A 113 8.79 -8.55 -8.57
N ALA A 114 9.52 -8.51 -7.45
CA ALA A 114 10.97 -8.58 -7.42
C ALA A 114 11.56 -9.92 -7.90
N ASN A 115 10.79 -11.03 -7.89
CA ASN A 115 11.24 -12.32 -8.40
C ASN A 115 11.47 -12.29 -9.92
N GLN A 116 10.59 -11.59 -10.65
CA GLN A 116 10.73 -11.39 -12.10
C GLN A 116 10.29 -9.98 -12.51
N PRO A 117 11.15 -8.97 -12.34
CA PRO A 117 10.77 -7.56 -12.51
C PRO A 117 10.36 -7.16 -13.93
N ASN A 118 10.70 -7.99 -14.92
CA ASN A 118 10.33 -7.79 -16.32
C ASN A 118 8.91 -8.28 -16.65
N LYS A 119 8.26 -9.03 -15.75
CA LYS A 119 6.90 -9.55 -15.94
C LYS A 119 5.85 -8.53 -15.49
N PHE A 120 4.77 -8.44 -16.25
CA PHE A 120 3.59 -7.65 -15.96
C PHE A 120 2.35 -8.34 -16.53
N LEU A 121 1.20 -8.02 -15.96
CA LEU A 121 -0.08 -8.51 -16.45
C LEU A 121 -0.67 -7.52 -17.46
N ASP A 122 -0.96 -8.02 -18.66
CA ASP A 122 -1.73 -7.32 -19.68
C ASP A 122 -2.74 -8.31 -20.28
N PRO A 123 -4.05 -8.17 -20.00
CA PRO A 123 -5.09 -9.05 -20.54
C PRO A 123 -5.10 -9.14 -22.08
N LYS A 124 -4.45 -8.19 -22.76
CA LYS A 124 -4.38 -8.11 -24.23
C LYS A 124 -3.12 -8.75 -24.81
N SER A 125 -2.20 -9.22 -23.97
CA SER A 125 -0.91 -9.77 -24.38
C SER A 125 -0.82 -11.27 -24.12
N SER A 126 -0.31 -12.03 -25.10
CA SER A 126 0.03 -13.45 -24.93
C SER A 126 1.26 -13.68 -24.03
N GLU A 127 2.05 -12.63 -23.78
CA GLU A 127 3.23 -12.66 -22.89
C GLU A 127 2.88 -12.32 -21.43
N SER A 128 1.60 -12.15 -21.13
CA SER A 128 1.07 -11.86 -19.79
C SER A 128 1.25 -13.06 -18.87
N VAL A 129 2.27 -13.01 -18.02
CA VAL A 129 2.62 -14.09 -17.09
C VAL A 129 2.92 -13.47 -15.74
N LEU A 130 2.46 -14.12 -14.68
CA LEU A 130 2.78 -13.74 -13.30
C LEU A 130 4.28 -13.90 -13.03
N PRO A 131 4.87 -13.06 -12.17
CA PRO A 131 6.17 -13.37 -11.61
C PRO A 131 6.17 -14.74 -10.94
N LYS A 132 7.29 -15.45 -11.00
CA LYS A 132 7.51 -16.74 -10.31
C LYS A 132 6.95 -16.71 -8.88
N PHE A 133 6.08 -17.68 -8.57
CA PHE A 133 5.45 -17.91 -7.25
C PHE A 133 4.52 -16.78 -6.75
N SER A 134 4.23 -15.77 -7.57
CA SER A 134 3.30 -14.70 -7.25
C SER A 134 1.86 -15.21 -7.15
N SER A 135 1.08 -14.69 -6.19
CA SER A 135 -0.38 -14.86 -6.18
C SER A 135 -1.09 -13.97 -7.21
N GLY A 136 -0.38 -13.01 -7.81
CA GLY A 136 -0.95 -12.04 -8.74
C GLY A 136 -1.73 -10.89 -8.10
N ARG A 137 -1.78 -10.83 -6.76
CA ARG A 137 -2.38 -9.72 -6.02
C ARG A 137 -1.60 -8.42 -6.27
N ARG A 138 -2.30 -7.27 -6.25
CA ARG A 138 -1.66 -5.95 -6.23
C ARG A 138 -0.75 -5.80 -5.01
N ASP A 139 0.45 -5.28 -5.21
CA ASP A 139 1.42 -5.05 -4.15
C ASP A 139 2.28 -3.80 -4.44
N ASP A 140 1.78 -2.65 -4.00
CA ASP A 140 2.47 -1.37 -4.14
C ASP A 140 3.73 -1.30 -3.25
N LEU A 141 3.77 -2.05 -2.13
CA LEU A 141 4.91 -2.08 -1.23
C LEU A 141 6.10 -2.76 -1.91
N MET A 142 5.88 -3.87 -2.60
CA MET A 142 6.93 -4.56 -3.35
C MET A 142 7.62 -3.65 -4.36
N GLN A 143 6.84 -2.90 -5.15
CA GLN A 143 7.37 -1.91 -6.08
C GLN A 143 8.18 -0.83 -5.36
N MET A 144 7.66 -0.29 -4.27
CA MET A 144 8.35 0.72 -3.47
C MET A 144 9.69 0.20 -2.92
N GLN A 145 9.71 -1.00 -2.35
CA GLN A 145 10.91 -1.62 -1.78
C GLN A 145 11.96 -1.96 -2.84
N TYR A 146 11.54 -2.43 -4.03
CA TYR A 146 12.44 -2.65 -5.16
C TYR A 146 13.17 -1.35 -5.55
N LEU A 147 12.42 -0.25 -5.70
CA LEU A 147 12.97 1.04 -6.09
C LEU A 147 13.91 1.61 -5.01
N ARG A 148 13.53 1.46 -3.74
CA ARG A 148 14.39 1.82 -2.59
C ARG A 148 15.68 1.02 -2.58
N ALA A 149 15.61 -0.31 -2.72
CA ALA A 149 16.79 -1.18 -2.73
C ALA A 149 17.77 -0.79 -3.85
N MET A 150 17.27 -0.59 -5.08
CA MET A 150 18.08 -0.14 -6.20
C MET A 150 18.72 1.23 -5.93
N ARG A 151 17.94 2.19 -5.40
CA ARG A 151 18.43 3.54 -5.13
C ARG A 151 19.47 3.55 -4.01
N GLU A 152 19.21 2.90 -2.89
CA GLU A 152 20.10 2.82 -1.73
C GLU A 152 21.41 2.11 -2.10
N TYR A 153 21.32 0.95 -2.78
CA TYR A 153 22.50 0.17 -3.17
C TYR A 153 23.45 0.97 -4.06
N TRP A 154 22.96 1.58 -5.14
CA TRP A 154 23.80 2.32 -6.10
C TRP A 154 24.19 3.73 -5.65
N SER A 155 23.54 4.28 -4.61
CA SER A 155 23.96 5.53 -3.98
C SER A 155 25.15 5.34 -3.03
N ASP A 156 25.37 4.11 -2.55
CA ASP A 156 26.54 3.77 -1.74
C ASP A 156 27.81 3.72 -2.60
N ALA A 157 28.79 4.55 -2.24
CA ALA A 157 30.07 4.65 -2.91
C ALA A 157 30.85 3.32 -2.94
N ARG A 158 30.61 2.43 -1.97
CA ARG A 158 31.23 1.10 -1.91
C ARG A 158 30.77 0.21 -3.08
N HIS A 159 29.52 0.38 -3.51
CA HIS A 159 28.93 -0.39 -4.62
C HIS A 159 29.03 0.31 -5.98
N ASN A 160 29.23 1.62 -6.01
CA ASN A 160 29.28 2.42 -7.22
C ASN A 160 30.62 3.19 -7.34
N PRO A 161 31.69 2.57 -7.88
CA PRO A 161 33.03 3.16 -7.89
C PRO A 161 33.12 4.43 -8.76
N ALA A 162 34.05 5.33 -8.42
CA ALA A 162 34.36 6.50 -9.23
C ALA A 162 35.21 6.11 -10.46
N SER A 163 35.05 6.82 -11.57
CA SER A 163 35.95 6.67 -12.72
C SER A 163 37.21 7.51 -12.56
N ALA A 164 38.33 7.01 -13.08
CA ALA A 164 39.54 7.80 -13.27
C ALA A 164 39.53 8.60 -14.58
N LEU A 165 38.60 8.31 -15.50
CA LEU A 165 38.57 8.85 -16.87
C LEU A 165 37.54 9.97 -17.07
N TYR A 166 36.59 10.12 -16.14
CA TYR A 166 35.60 11.20 -16.15
C TYR A 166 35.16 11.54 -14.74
N ASP A 167 34.64 12.76 -14.54
CA ASP A 167 34.06 13.18 -13.27
C ASP A 167 32.70 12.50 -13.06
N GLY A 168 32.66 11.50 -12.18
CA GLY A 168 31.45 10.74 -11.87
C GLY A 168 31.72 9.30 -11.43
N ARG A 169 30.63 8.55 -11.28
CA ARG A 169 30.64 7.14 -10.87
C ARG A 169 30.26 6.22 -12.01
N MET A 170 30.44 4.91 -11.81
CA MET A 170 30.08 3.86 -12.75
C MET A 170 28.60 3.91 -13.14
N ILE A 171 27.68 3.92 -12.18
CA ILE A 171 26.25 4.11 -12.40
C ILE A 171 25.89 5.58 -12.17
N ASP A 172 25.33 6.21 -13.20
CA ASP A 172 24.79 7.57 -13.13
C ASP A 172 23.34 7.55 -12.64
N MET A 173 23.16 7.51 -11.31
CA MET A 173 21.84 7.48 -10.68
C MET A 173 21.03 8.77 -10.86
N ALA A 174 21.67 9.88 -11.24
CA ALA A 174 20.95 11.10 -11.62
C ALA A 174 20.27 10.97 -13.00
N ARG A 175 20.68 9.97 -13.80
CA ARG A 175 20.10 9.62 -15.10
C ARG A 175 19.66 8.14 -15.15
N ALA A 176 19.15 7.65 -14.03
CA ALA A 176 18.48 6.36 -13.93
C ALA A 176 16.96 6.58 -13.99
N HIS A 177 16.31 6.00 -14.98
CA HIS A 177 14.90 6.26 -15.27
C HIS A 177 14.03 5.08 -14.82
N VAL A 178 13.08 5.34 -13.92
CA VAL A 178 12.12 4.33 -13.49
C VAL A 178 11.12 4.08 -14.62
N TRP A 179 10.89 2.81 -14.97
CA TRP A 179 9.89 2.46 -15.96
C TRP A 179 8.51 2.93 -15.48
N ALA A 180 7.76 3.53 -16.41
CA ALA A 180 6.32 3.79 -16.33
C ALA A 180 5.99 4.92 -15.35
N TRP A 181 6.93 5.84 -15.21
CA TRP A 181 6.61 7.21 -14.89
C TRP A 181 6.18 7.94 -16.17
N ASP A 182 4.99 8.52 -16.17
CA ASP A 182 4.50 9.38 -17.25
C ASP A 182 3.67 10.55 -16.72
N ALA A 183 3.30 11.46 -17.62
CA ALA A 183 2.64 12.72 -17.29
C ALA A 183 1.11 12.62 -17.12
N ARG A 184 0.50 11.44 -17.23
CA ARG A 184 -0.96 11.29 -17.09
C ARG A 184 -1.36 11.61 -15.64
N PRO A 185 -2.34 12.51 -15.44
CA PRO A 185 -2.72 12.94 -14.10
C PRO A 185 -3.44 11.83 -13.35
N PHE A 186 -3.04 11.60 -12.11
CA PHE A 186 -3.76 10.75 -11.16
C PHE A 186 -4.84 11.59 -10.43
N PRO A 187 -6.05 11.07 -10.16
CA PRO A 187 -6.54 9.71 -10.44
C PRO A 187 -7.23 9.59 -11.81
N ALA A 188 -7.11 10.62 -12.67
CA ALA A 188 -7.73 10.57 -13.98
C ALA A 188 -7.26 9.30 -14.69
N PHE A 189 -5.96 9.13 -14.95
CA PHE A 189 -5.40 7.81 -15.18
C PHE A 189 -5.25 7.11 -13.81
N PRO A 190 -5.75 5.86 -13.63
CA PRO A 190 -6.20 4.89 -14.64
C PRO A 190 -7.69 4.90 -15.02
N ASN A 191 -8.49 5.77 -14.42
CA ASN A 191 -9.94 5.67 -14.35
C ASN A 191 -10.72 6.15 -15.60
N THR A 192 -10.23 7.14 -16.35
CA THR A 192 -10.93 7.64 -17.57
C THR A 192 -10.62 6.75 -18.78
N VAL A 193 -11.17 5.55 -18.78
CA VAL A 193 -10.96 4.52 -19.82
C VAL A 193 -11.48 4.91 -21.21
N SER A 194 -12.32 5.95 -21.30
CA SER A 194 -12.71 6.53 -22.59
C SER A 194 -11.57 7.28 -23.28
N VAL A 195 -10.53 7.66 -22.53
CA VAL A 195 -9.33 8.34 -23.02
C VAL A 195 -8.14 7.39 -23.10
N TRP A 196 -7.98 6.49 -22.11
CA TRP A 196 -6.85 5.55 -22.05
C TRP A 196 -7.30 4.09 -22.10
N ALA A 197 -6.70 3.30 -23.00
CA ALA A 197 -7.08 1.91 -23.22
C ALA A 197 -6.37 0.91 -22.28
N ASP A 198 -5.41 1.37 -21.50
CA ASP A 198 -4.47 0.58 -20.67
C ASP A 198 -4.72 0.75 -19.15
N GLY A 199 -5.83 1.37 -18.75
CA GLY A 199 -6.17 1.58 -17.33
C GLY A 199 -6.29 0.29 -16.52
N ASP A 200 -6.71 -0.82 -17.13
CA ASP A 200 -6.79 -2.14 -16.47
C ASP A 200 -5.43 -2.68 -16.01
N ASN A 201 -4.35 -2.24 -16.65
CA ASN A 201 -3.00 -2.72 -16.37
C ASN A 201 -2.35 -1.97 -15.20
N TYR A 202 -2.93 -0.84 -14.75
CA TYR A 202 -2.35 -0.01 -13.69
C TYR A 202 -2.18 -0.77 -12.38
N ALA A 203 -3.25 -1.39 -11.88
CA ALA A 203 -3.31 -1.97 -10.54
C ALA A 203 -2.18 -2.98 -10.27
N ARG A 204 -1.69 -3.68 -11.30
CA ARG A 204 -0.63 -4.70 -11.20
C ARG A 204 0.54 -4.45 -12.16
N GLY A 205 0.67 -3.24 -12.67
CA GLY A 205 1.71 -2.83 -13.60
C GLY A 205 2.80 -1.98 -12.96
N HIS A 206 3.77 -1.55 -13.76
CA HIS A 206 4.94 -0.77 -13.33
C HIS A 206 4.67 0.70 -13.00
N TRP A 207 3.46 1.19 -13.21
CA TRP A 207 3.20 2.63 -13.23
C TRP A 207 3.31 3.25 -11.86
N LEU A 208 3.86 4.46 -11.82
CA LEU A 208 4.13 5.20 -10.59
C LEU A 208 3.14 6.33 -10.29
N SER A 209 2.37 6.78 -11.28
CA SER A 209 1.38 7.85 -11.10
C SER A 209 0.43 7.50 -9.97
N GLY A 210 0.29 8.39 -8.98
CA GLY A 210 -0.51 8.14 -7.76
C GLY A 210 0.20 7.31 -6.68
N ARG A 211 1.05 6.34 -7.05
CA ARG A 211 1.80 5.51 -6.08
C ARG A 211 3.02 6.20 -5.49
N ALA A 212 3.69 7.04 -6.28
CA ALA A 212 4.94 7.69 -5.89
C ALA A 212 4.80 8.65 -4.68
N SER A 213 3.58 9.08 -4.35
CA SER A 213 3.31 9.92 -3.17
C SER A 213 3.15 9.13 -1.87
N GLY A 214 2.95 7.81 -1.93
CA GLY A 214 2.80 6.97 -0.75
C GLY A 214 4.06 6.97 0.12
N GLN A 215 3.87 6.94 1.44
CA GLN A 215 4.94 6.83 2.42
C GLN A 215 5.04 5.41 2.95
N THR A 216 6.22 4.99 3.38
CA THR A 216 6.38 3.71 4.08
C THR A 216 5.75 3.82 5.46
N LEU A 217 5.08 2.75 5.92
CA LEU A 217 4.54 2.69 7.28
C LEU A 217 5.61 2.97 8.34
N ALA A 218 6.82 2.42 8.14
CA ALA A 218 7.98 2.66 9.00
C ALA A 218 8.29 4.16 9.17
N ALA A 219 8.32 4.92 8.06
CA ALA A 219 8.60 6.36 8.10
C ALA A 219 7.51 7.14 8.84
N VAL A 220 6.23 6.81 8.62
CA VAL A 220 5.11 7.47 9.31
C VAL A 220 5.13 7.18 10.81
N VAL A 221 5.37 5.94 11.21
CA VAL A 221 5.47 5.56 12.63
C VAL A 221 6.68 6.21 13.30
N ALA A 222 7.83 6.26 12.62
CA ALA A 222 9.02 6.94 13.10
C ALA A 222 8.75 8.44 13.35
N GLU A 223 8.10 9.13 12.39
CA GLU A 223 7.75 10.53 12.54
C GLU A 223 6.83 10.77 13.76
N LEU A 224 5.87 9.88 14.01
CA LEU A 224 5.00 9.99 15.18
C LEU A 224 5.75 9.79 16.50
N CYS A 225 6.72 8.87 16.54
CA CYS A 225 7.56 8.65 17.71
C CYS A 225 8.44 9.88 17.98
N ASP A 226 9.10 10.40 16.95
CA ASP A 226 9.95 11.59 17.06
C ASP A 226 9.15 12.82 17.50
N ARG A 227 7.95 13.03 16.94
CA ARG A 227 7.04 14.10 17.36
C ARG A 227 6.59 13.98 18.81
N ALA A 228 6.51 12.75 19.32
CA ALA A 228 6.20 12.48 20.73
C ALA A 228 7.41 12.58 21.67
N GLY A 229 8.62 12.79 21.13
CA GLY A 229 9.88 12.80 21.88
C GLY A 229 10.40 11.40 22.23
N LEU A 230 9.87 10.36 21.61
CA LEU A 230 10.39 8.99 21.74
C LEU A 230 11.43 8.77 20.65
N HIS A 231 12.70 8.61 21.04
CA HIS A 231 13.81 8.38 20.10
C HIS A 231 14.40 6.96 20.19
N SER A 232 14.05 6.20 21.23
CA SER A 232 14.45 4.80 21.39
C SER A 232 13.39 3.88 20.81
N PHE A 233 13.36 3.77 19.48
CA PHE A 233 12.43 2.91 18.77
C PHE A 233 13.09 2.20 17.58
N ASP A 234 12.52 1.08 17.17
CA ASP A 234 12.87 0.35 15.94
C ASP A 234 11.62 0.14 15.10
N VAL A 235 11.68 0.51 13.82
CA VAL A 235 10.60 0.35 12.83
C VAL A 235 11.03 -0.49 11.62
N SER A 236 12.19 -1.14 11.71
CA SER A 236 12.80 -1.89 10.60
C SER A 236 11.93 -3.08 10.14
N ALA A 237 11.13 -3.64 11.06
CA ALA A 237 10.19 -4.73 10.84
C ALA A 237 8.76 -4.28 10.46
N LEU A 238 8.54 -2.99 10.16
CA LEU A 238 7.24 -2.50 9.66
C LEU A 238 7.18 -2.53 8.14
N HIS A 239 6.09 -3.12 7.63
CA HIS A 239 5.84 -3.30 6.21
C HIS A 239 4.45 -2.81 5.84
N GLY A 240 4.37 -1.72 5.08
CA GLY A 240 3.11 -1.17 4.59
C GLY A 240 3.32 0.12 3.81
N VAL A 241 2.33 0.46 2.99
CA VAL A 241 2.25 1.76 2.29
C VAL A 241 1.12 2.57 2.90
N VAL A 242 1.43 3.78 3.33
CA VAL A 242 0.48 4.79 3.80
C VAL A 242 0.27 5.78 2.66
N ARG A 243 -0.91 5.71 2.01
CA ARG A 243 -1.26 6.59 0.88
C ARG A 243 -1.63 7.99 1.33
N GLY A 244 -2.31 8.05 2.46
CA GLY A 244 -2.72 9.28 3.12
C GLY A 244 -3.20 8.95 4.52
N TYR A 245 -2.83 9.79 5.48
CA TYR A 245 -3.19 9.64 6.87
C TYR A 245 -3.39 11.02 7.48
N HIS A 246 -4.56 11.24 8.06
CA HIS A 246 -4.92 12.53 8.61
C HIS A 246 -5.08 12.43 10.13
N ILE A 247 -4.24 13.17 10.86
CA ILE A 247 -4.33 13.29 12.32
C ILE A 247 -4.90 14.66 12.64
N SER A 248 -5.93 14.72 13.48
CA SER A 248 -6.38 15.99 14.06
C SER A 248 -5.45 16.41 15.19
N ASP A 249 -5.16 17.71 15.30
CA ASP A 249 -4.16 18.27 16.24
C ASP A 249 -4.49 18.08 17.74
N LEU A 250 -5.66 17.53 18.08
CA LEU A 250 -6.12 17.34 19.46
C LEU A 250 -5.83 15.92 20.02
N GLY A 251 -5.20 15.04 19.23
CA GLY A 251 -4.95 13.65 19.61
C GLY A 251 -3.61 13.41 20.30
N THR A 252 -3.51 12.31 21.06
CA THR A 252 -2.22 11.81 21.56
C THR A 252 -1.49 11.02 20.49
N ALA A 253 -0.15 10.94 20.56
CA ALA A 253 0.64 10.10 19.67
C ALA A 253 0.21 8.62 19.72
N ARG A 254 -0.18 8.13 20.91
CA ARG A 254 -0.74 6.78 21.08
C ARG A 254 -2.03 6.58 20.28
N ALA A 255 -2.97 7.53 20.34
CA ALA A 255 -4.21 7.44 19.59
C ALA A 255 -3.96 7.48 18.07
N ALA A 256 -2.99 8.28 17.61
CA ALA A 256 -2.57 8.27 16.22
C ALA A 256 -2.00 6.90 15.80
N LEU A 257 -1.02 6.37 16.57
CA LEU A 257 -0.44 5.06 16.31
C LEU A 257 -1.50 3.94 16.33
N GLN A 258 -2.49 4.01 17.22
CA GLN A 258 -3.53 2.99 17.34
C GLN A 258 -4.32 2.81 16.04
N ALA A 259 -4.63 3.89 15.30
CA ALA A 259 -5.31 3.79 14.01
C ALA A 259 -4.46 3.00 12.99
N LEU A 260 -3.14 3.24 12.97
CA LEU A 260 -2.21 2.51 12.10
C LEU A 260 -2.06 1.06 12.55
N MET A 261 -1.93 0.80 13.86
CA MET A 261 -1.81 -0.56 14.42
C MET A 261 -3.04 -1.40 14.06
N LEU A 262 -4.23 -0.80 14.19
CA LEU A 262 -5.48 -1.43 13.82
C LEU A 262 -5.55 -1.69 12.31
N ALA A 263 -5.19 -0.74 11.46
CA ALA A 263 -5.25 -0.88 10.00
C ALA A 263 -4.25 -1.93 9.46
N TYR A 264 -2.98 -1.82 9.82
CA TYR A 264 -1.91 -2.65 9.25
C TYR A 264 -1.62 -3.92 10.05
N GLY A 265 -2.09 -4.04 11.29
CA GLY A 265 -1.91 -5.24 12.10
C GLY A 265 -0.49 -5.41 12.63
N PHE A 266 0.13 -4.32 13.09
CA PHE A 266 1.42 -4.37 13.77
C PHE A 266 1.26 -4.15 15.27
N GLU A 267 2.31 -4.47 16.01
CA GLU A 267 2.40 -4.27 17.45
C GLU A 267 3.57 -3.36 17.82
N ALA A 268 3.52 -2.83 19.03
CA ALA A 268 4.59 -2.05 19.63
C ALA A 268 4.98 -2.74 20.93
N VAL A 269 6.19 -3.29 20.98
CA VAL A 269 6.68 -4.10 22.10
C VAL A 269 7.95 -3.48 22.65
N ASP A 270 8.02 -3.27 23.96
CA ASP A 270 9.25 -2.83 24.61
C ASP A 270 10.17 -4.03 24.80
N ARG A 271 11.39 -3.93 24.29
CA ARG A 271 12.46 -4.92 24.48
C ARG A 271 13.74 -4.18 24.81
N ASP A 272 14.26 -4.42 26.01
CA ASP A 272 15.49 -3.82 26.51
C ASP A 272 15.53 -2.28 26.40
N GLY A 273 14.38 -1.61 26.61
CA GLY A 273 14.26 -0.15 26.56
C GLY A 273 14.20 0.45 25.14
N VAL A 274 14.02 -0.39 24.13
CA VAL A 274 13.70 0.02 22.75
C VAL A 274 12.27 -0.40 22.44
N LEU A 275 11.44 0.55 22.01
CA LEU A 275 10.10 0.25 21.52
C LEU A 275 10.19 -0.28 20.09
N GLN A 276 10.09 -1.60 19.94
CA GLN A 276 10.13 -2.26 18.64
C GLN A 276 8.73 -2.32 18.04
N PHE A 277 8.61 -1.84 16.80
CA PHE A 277 7.41 -1.94 16.00
C PHE A 277 7.59 -3.02 14.96
N ARG A 278 6.76 -4.06 15.00
CA ARG A 278 6.84 -5.22 14.10
C ARG A 278 5.47 -5.67 13.63
N MET A 279 5.39 -6.13 12.39
CA MET A 279 4.16 -6.73 11.86
C MET A 279 3.79 -7.98 12.68
N ARG A 280 2.49 -8.20 12.89
CA ARG A 280 2.02 -9.50 13.39
C ARG A 280 2.01 -10.49 12.23
N ASP A 281 2.59 -11.66 12.44
CA ASP A 281 2.71 -12.72 11.43
C ASP A 281 2.22 -14.09 11.92
N GLY A 282 1.98 -14.25 13.23
CA GLY A 282 1.59 -15.52 13.85
C GLY A 282 2.70 -16.58 13.81
N GLN A 283 3.95 -16.19 13.58
CA GLN A 283 5.11 -17.08 13.52
C GLN A 283 5.50 -17.54 14.92
N VAL A 284 5.63 -18.86 15.11
CA VAL A 284 5.90 -19.45 16.42
C VAL A 284 7.34 -19.14 16.83
N THR A 285 7.49 -18.41 17.94
CA THR A 285 8.77 -18.08 18.57
C THR A 285 9.30 -19.24 19.40
N ALA A 286 8.42 -19.93 20.12
CA ALA A 286 8.80 -21.06 20.98
C ALA A 286 7.68 -22.09 21.10
N ARG A 287 8.04 -23.35 21.29
CA ARG A 287 7.11 -24.42 21.61
C ARG A 287 7.18 -24.72 23.10
N ILE A 288 6.03 -24.64 23.78
CA ILE A 288 5.91 -24.83 25.22
C ILE A 288 5.16 -26.13 25.50
N THR A 289 5.83 -27.06 26.17
CA THR A 289 5.26 -28.33 26.63
C THR A 289 4.89 -28.24 28.12
N ASP A 290 4.03 -29.15 28.60
CA ASP A 290 3.51 -29.12 29.98
C ASP A 290 4.62 -29.16 31.04
N ASP A 291 5.73 -29.84 30.77
CA ASP A 291 6.90 -29.94 31.64
C ASP A 291 7.72 -28.65 31.72
N MET A 292 7.50 -27.70 30.81
CA MET A 292 8.14 -26.38 30.82
C MET A 292 7.34 -25.34 31.62
N LEU A 293 6.12 -25.65 32.02
CA LEU A 293 5.25 -24.73 32.77
C LEU A 293 5.67 -24.65 34.24
N ALA A 294 5.63 -23.45 34.79
CA ALA A 294 5.84 -23.24 36.21
C ALA A 294 4.53 -23.43 36.99
N LEU A 295 4.64 -23.92 38.22
CA LEU A 295 3.50 -23.91 39.15
C LEU A 295 3.36 -22.51 39.76
N SER A 296 2.14 -21.99 39.76
CA SER A 296 1.77 -20.74 40.41
C SER A 296 0.55 -20.97 41.29
N ASN A 297 0.53 -20.35 42.47
CA ASN A 297 -0.64 -20.35 43.36
C ASN A 297 -1.76 -19.44 42.87
N GLU A 298 -1.49 -18.57 41.89
CA GLU A 298 -2.48 -17.73 41.23
C GLU A 298 -3.26 -18.46 40.13
N LEU A 299 -2.84 -19.69 39.80
CA LEU A 299 -3.47 -20.53 38.80
C LEU A 299 -4.04 -21.80 39.47
N SER A 300 -5.21 -22.21 39.00
CA SER A 300 -5.87 -23.46 39.38
C SER A 300 -5.31 -24.67 38.61
N GLY A 301 -4.59 -24.44 37.51
CA GLY A 301 -3.93 -25.45 36.69
C GLY A 301 -2.66 -24.92 36.02
N ALA A 302 -1.89 -25.79 35.38
CA ALA A 302 -0.64 -25.40 34.71
C ALA A 302 -0.88 -24.49 33.48
N PHE A 303 -1.97 -24.75 32.74
CA PHE A 303 -2.39 -23.99 31.57
C PHE A 303 -3.92 -23.83 31.59
N GLU A 304 -4.40 -22.62 31.86
CA GLU A 304 -5.83 -22.31 31.92
C GLU A 304 -6.27 -21.74 30.58
N THR A 305 -7.30 -22.32 29.96
CA THR A 305 -7.91 -21.76 28.74
C THR A 305 -9.30 -21.24 29.05
N SER A 306 -9.64 -20.07 28.51
CA SER A 306 -11.00 -19.54 28.55
C SER A 306 -11.49 -19.21 27.14
N ARG A 307 -12.80 -19.26 26.95
CA ARG A 307 -13.46 -18.96 25.67
C ARG A 307 -14.58 -17.96 25.89
N THR A 308 -14.52 -16.82 25.20
CA THR A 308 -15.56 -15.79 25.25
C THR A 308 -16.88 -16.29 24.63
N ALA A 309 -18.01 -15.83 25.19
CA ALA A 309 -19.35 -16.19 24.75
C ALA A 309 -19.62 -15.77 23.29
N GLU A 310 -20.41 -16.57 22.57
CA GLU A 310 -20.75 -16.29 21.17
C GLU A 310 -21.62 -15.03 21.01
N ALA A 311 -22.47 -14.75 21.99
CA ALA A 311 -23.36 -13.58 21.97
C ALA A 311 -22.61 -12.23 22.05
N GLU A 312 -21.35 -12.21 22.47
CA GLU A 312 -20.52 -11.01 22.57
C GLU A 312 -19.67 -10.78 21.31
N MET A 313 -19.77 -11.66 20.31
CA MET A 313 -19.02 -11.53 19.07
C MET A 313 -19.63 -10.54 18.10
N ALA A 314 -18.76 -9.81 17.40
CA ALA A 314 -19.15 -9.13 16.17
C ALA A 314 -19.28 -10.16 15.05
N GLY A 315 -20.50 -10.34 14.52
CA GLY A 315 -20.76 -11.10 13.30
C GLY A 315 -20.52 -10.28 12.03
N ARG A 316 -20.36 -8.95 12.18
CA ARG A 316 -20.11 -7.97 11.11
C ARG A 316 -19.14 -6.89 11.56
N VAL A 317 -18.18 -6.57 10.69
CA VAL A 317 -17.21 -5.48 10.89
C VAL A 317 -17.37 -4.44 9.77
N LEU A 318 -17.45 -3.17 10.16
CA LEU A 318 -17.57 -2.02 9.27
C LEU A 318 -16.36 -1.08 9.46
N ILE A 319 -15.66 -0.77 8.37
CA ILE A 319 -14.49 0.11 8.36
C ILE A 319 -14.76 1.34 7.49
N GLY A 320 -14.95 2.49 8.13
CA GLY A 320 -14.99 3.79 7.45
C GLY A 320 -13.59 4.23 7.04
N HIS A 321 -13.41 4.69 5.81
CA HIS A 321 -12.14 5.19 5.28
C HIS A 321 -12.37 6.25 4.18
N ILE A 322 -11.29 6.93 3.78
CA ILE A 322 -11.29 7.84 2.62
C ILE A 322 -10.81 7.07 1.40
N GLU A 323 -11.53 7.15 0.29
CA GLU A 323 -11.19 6.42 -0.93
C GLU A 323 -9.99 7.07 -1.67
N ALA A 324 -9.01 6.27 -2.09
CA ALA A 324 -7.71 6.73 -2.60
C ALA A 324 -7.65 7.08 -4.09
N GLU A 325 -8.45 6.45 -4.93
CA GLU A 325 -8.34 6.45 -6.39
C GLU A 325 -9.46 7.25 -7.07
N GLY A 326 -10.17 8.10 -6.32
CA GLY A 326 -11.26 8.96 -6.80
C GLY A 326 -11.21 10.36 -6.19
N ASP A 327 -12.38 10.91 -5.88
CA ASP A 327 -12.53 12.29 -5.35
C ASP A 327 -12.34 12.37 -3.81
N PHE A 328 -11.61 11.42 -3.20
CA PHE A 328 -11.44 11.30 -1.74
C PHE A 328 -12.76 11.27 -0.96
N ALA A 329 -13.76 10.58 -1.50
CA ALA A 329 -15.04 10.41 -0.83
C ALA A 329 -14.92 9.45 0.37
N LEU A 330 -15.71 9.70 1.42
CA LEU A 330 -15.87 8.74 2.51
C LEU A 330 -16.56 7.47 1.98
N ARG A 331 -15.96 6.31 2.28
CA ARG A 331 -16.45 4.98 1.95
C ARG A 331 -16.45 4.10 3.18
N GLN A 332 -17.19 3.01 3.10
CA GLN A 332 -17.27 2.01 4.14
C GLN A 332 -17.03 0.64 3.53
N ALA A 333 -16.07 -0.10 4.07
CA ALA A 333 -15.85 -1.50 3.76
C ALA A 333 -16.56 -2.37 4.80
N GLU A 334 -17.06 -3.53 4.38
CA GLU A 334 -17.83 -4.44 5.22
C GLU A 334 -17.33 -5.87 5.05
N ALA A 335 -17.22 -6.59 6.17
CA ALA A 335 -17.06 -8.03 6.20
C ALA A 335 -18.08 -8.64 7.15
N GLN A 336 -18.69 -9.76 6.75
CA GLN A 336 -19.69 -10.48 7.55
C GLN A 336 -19.49 -12.00 7.43
N PHE A 337 -19.70 -12.72 8.54
CA PHE A 337 -19.73 -14.18 8.49
C PHE A 337 -21.05 -14.70 7.90
N PRO A 338 -21.01 -15.71 7.02
CA PRO A 338 -22.22 -16.38 6.55
C PRO A 338 -22.97 -17.04 7.72
N GLY A 339 -24.30 -16.91 7.74
CA GLY A 339 -25.18 -17.66 8.65
C GLY A 339 -25.75 -16.90 9.85
N ASP A 340 -25.27 -15.69 10.15
CA ASP A 340 -25.84 -14.88 11.23
C ASP A 340 -27.05 -14.07 10.73
N ALA A 341 -28.25 -14.42 11.20
CA ALA A 341 -29.49 -13.74 10.82
C ALA A 341 -29.56 -12.28 11.34
N VAL A 342 -28.94 -12.01 12.49
CA VAL A 342 -28.80 -10.67 13.09
C VAL A 342 -27.40 -10.57 13.72
N PRO A 343 -26.34 -10.29 12.94
CA PRO A 343 -24.99 -10.23 13.47
C PRO A 343 -24.83 -9.00 14.38
N GLY A 344 -24.09 -9.15 15.49
CA GLY A 344 -23.55 -8.00 16.21
C GLY A 344 -22.63 -7.18 15.31
N VAL A 345 -22.77 -5.85 15.32
CA VAL A 345 -22.02 -4.95 14.44
C VAL A 345 -20.93 -4.24 15.22
N SER A 346 -19.69 -4.38 14.77
CA SER A 346 -18.55 -3.55 15.20
C SER A 346 -18.21 -2.56 14.09
N GLN A 347 -18.17 -1.27 14.42
CA GLN A 347 -17.85 -0.21 13.47
C GLN A 347 -16.65 0.60 13.96
N SER A 348 -15.74 0.93 13.05
CA SER A 348 -14.60 1.80 13.32
C SER A 348 -14.28 2.67 12.10
N ASP A 349 -14.02 3.95 12.34
CA ASP A 349 -13.61 4.89 11.31
C ASP A 349 -12.10 5.09 11.39
N LEU A 350 -11.39 4.76 10.31
CA LEU A 350 -9.96 4.95 10.18
C LEU A 350 -9.70 6.24 9.39
N PRO A 351 -8.92 7.21 9.90
CA PRO A 351 -8.62 8.43 9.18
C PRO A 351 -7.47 8.21 8.17
N LEU A 352 -7.61 7.13 7.39
CA LEU A 352 -6.69 6.66 6.37
C LEU A 352 -7.32 6.77 4.99
N VAL A 353 -6.46 7.05 4.02
CA VAL A 353 -6.79 6.97 2.60
C VAL A 353 -6.40 5.57 2.12
N LEU A 354 -7.40 4.78 1.71
CA LEU A 354 -7.26 3.38 1.33
C LEU A 354 -7.97 3.10 -0.01
N THR A 355 -7.54 2.06 -0.71
CA THR A 355 -8.35 1.48 -1.80
C THR A 355 -9.52 0.68 -1.23
N THR A 356 -10.54 0.40 -2.05
CA THR A 356 -11.66 -0.46 -1.68
C THR A 356 -11.17 -1.85 -1.22
N ALA A 357 -10.24 -2.44 -1.96
CA ALA A 357 -9.67 -3.75 -1.64
C ALA A 357 -8.89 -3.72 -0.31
N GLU A 358 -8.09 -2.68 -0.06
CA GLU A 358 -7.39 -2.49 1.22
C GLU A 358 -8.39 -2.40 2.39
N GLY A 359 -9.45 -1.61 2.25
CA GLY A 359 -10.51 -1.50 3.27
C GLY A 359 -11.21 -2.83 3.55
N MET A 360 -11.53 -3.61 2.51
CA MET A 360 -12.14 -4.94 2.64
C MET A 360 -11.21 -5.93 3.34
N SER A 361 -9.93 -5.99 2.96
CA SER A 361 -8.93 -6.84 3.62
C SER A 361 -8.79 -6.53 5.10
N ILE A 362 -8.86 -5.25 5.50
CA ILE A 362 -8.82 -4.87 6.91
C ILE A 362 -10.06 -5.37 7.65
N ALA A 363 -11.25 -5.15 7.09
CA ALA A 363 -12.51 -5.60 7.70
C ALA A 363 -12.55 -7.13 7.87
N GLU A 364 -12.13 -7.88 6.85
CA GLU A 364 -12.07 -9.34 6.87
C GLU A 364 -11.06 -9.84 7.91
N ARG A 365 -9.85 -9.26 7.93
CA ARG A 365 -8.83 -9.59 8.92
C ARG A 365 -9.35 -9.39 10.34
N TRP A 366 -10.01 -8.28 10.62
CA TRP A 366 -10.56 -8.00 11.95
C TRP A 366 -11.68 -8.96 12.33
N LEU A 367 -12.55 -9.29 11.38
CA LEU A 367 -13.63 -10.25 11.60
C LEU A 367 -13.08 -11.64 11.94
N ALA A 368 -12.03 -12.09 11.23
CA ALA A 368 -11.34 -13.34 11.51
C ALA A 368 -10.57 -13.30 12.84
N GLU A 369 -9.80 -12.23 13.09
CA GLU A 369 -9.00 -12.04 14.30
C GLU A 369 -9.90 -12.01 15.54
N ALA A 370 -11.03 -11.29 15.51
CA ALA A 370 -11.98 -11.23 16.63
C ALA A 370 -12.59 -12.60 16.98
N ARG A 371 -12.78 -13.49 15.99
CA ARG A 371 -13.32 -14.84 16.23
C ARG A 371 -12.27 -15.81 16.74
N ILE A 372 -11.04 -15.71 16.27
CA ILE A 372 -9.93 -16.55 16.72
C ILE A 372 -9.48 -16.14 18.14
N ALA A 373 -9.42 -14.84 18.41
CA ALA A 373 -9.04 -14.24 19.69
C ALA A 373 -10.06 -14.48 20.83
N ARG A 374 -11.13 -15.24 20.58
CA ARG A 374 -12.08 -15.67 21.62
C ARG A 374 -11.45 -16.61 22.63
N ASP A 375 -10.49 -17.41 22.17
CA ASP A 375 -9.76 -18.35 23.01
C ASP A 375 -8.57 -17.61 23.63
N THR A 376 -8.56 -17.49 24.95
CA THR A 376 -7.42 -16.95 25.70
C THR A 376 -6.80 -18.04 26.55
N ALA A 377 -5.53 -17.86 26.89
CA ALA A 377 -4.80 -18.75 27.76
C ALA A 377 -4.09 -17.95 28.85
N ARG A 378 -4.04 -18.52 30.06
CA ARG A 378 -3.28 -18.02 31.18
C ARG A 378 -2.40 -19.14 31.74
N PHE A 379 -1.11 -18.89 31.85
CA PHE A 379 -0.14 -19.89 32.29
C PHE A 379 1.08 -19.23 32.93
N ALA A 380 1.90 -19.99 33.63
CA ALA A 380 3.14 -19.49 34.22
C ALA A 380 4.35 -20.16 33.56
N LEU A 381 5.40 -19.37 33.29
CA LEU A 381 6.69 -19.84 32.78
C LEU A 381 7.80 -19.64 33.83
N PRO A 382 8.80 -20.53 33.88
CA PRO A 382 9.97 -20.34 34.72
C PRO A 382 10.81 -19.16 34.23
N ARG A 383 11.58 -18.55 35.14
CA ARG A 383 12.48 -17.42 34.80
C ARG A 383 13.57 -17.76 33.78
N SER A 384 13.87 -19.05 33.56
CA SER A 384 14.76 -19.49 32.47
C SER A 384 14.22 -19.15 31.08
N LEU A 385 12.92 -18.90 30.95
CA LEU A 385 12.25 -18.50 29.71
C LEU A 385 11.93 -17.00 29.65
N CYS A 386 12.64 -16.16 30.40
CA CYS A 386 12.42 -14.70 30.44
C CYS A 386 12.71 -13.98 29.10
N HIS A 387 13.30 -14.67 28.13
CA HIS A 387 13.44 -14.15 26.77
C HIS A 387 12.09 -14.05 26.03
N LEU A 388 11.08 -14.82 26.46
CA LEU A 388 9.71 -14.71 25.96
C LEU A 388 9.02 -13.52 26.62
N GLY A 389 8.41 -12.67 25.80
CA GLY A 389 7.74 -11.46 26.24
C GLY A 389 6.49 -11.15 25.44
N ALA A 390 5.90 -9.98 25.71
CA ALA A 390 4.75 -9.50 24.96
C ALA A 390 5.04 -9.45 23.45
N GLY A 391 4.05 -9.87 22.67
CA GLY A 391 4.09 -10.01 21.22
C GLY A 391 4.65 -11.34 20.71
N ASP A 392 5.34 -12.14 21.52
CA ASP A 392 5.85 -13.43 21.05
C ASP A 392 4.71 -14.45 20.92
N VAL A 393 4.84 -15.37 19.98
CA VAL A 393 3.83 -16.41 19.74
C VAL A 393 4.38 -17.74 20.22
N VAL A 394 3.66 -18.40 21.11
CA VAL A 394 4.00 -19.73 21.60
C VAL A 394 3.08 -20.79 20.99
N ASP A 395 3.65 -21.94 20.63
CA ASP A 395 2.87 -23.16 20.33
C ASP A 395 2.69 -23.96 21.61
N HIS A 396 1.44 -24.30 21.91
CA HIS A 396 1.09 -25.22 22.98
C HIS A 396 0.05 -26.23 22.46
N ALA A 397 0.39 -27.52 22.51
CA ALA A 397 -0.45 -28.61 22.01
C ALA A 397 -0.95 -28.42 20.55
N GLY A 398 -0.15 -27.79 19.68
CA GLY A 398 -0.50 -27.53 18.28
C GLY A 398 -1.39 -26.31 18.05
N GLN A 399 -1.66 -25.51 19.10
CA GLN A 399 -2.37 -24.23 19.02
C GLN A 399 -1.40 -23.09 19.28
N ARG A 400 -1.56 -21.99 18.53
CA ARG A 400 -0.70 -20.80 18.63
C ARG A 400 -1.36 -19.74 19.52
N TYR A 401 -0.60 -19.21 20.47
CA TYR A 401 -1.04 -18.14 21.37
C TYR A 401 -0.03 -16.99 21.34
N ARG A 402 -0.48 -15.77 21.00
CA ARG A 402 0.33 -14.56 21.14
C ARG A 402 0.26 -14.09 22.59
N ILE A 403 1.41 -13.81 23.18
CA ILE A 403 1.51 -13.26 24.53
C ILE A 403 1.12 -11.78 24.51
N ASP A 404 0.10 -11.39 25.27
CA ASP A 404 -0.35 -9.99 25.37
C ASP A 404 0.23 -9.31 26.62
N ARG A 405 0.32 -10.05 27.73
CA ARG A 405 0.82 -9.52 29.00
C ARG A 405 1.74 -10.54 29.67
N VAL A 406 2.84 -10.03 30.22
CA VAL A 406 3.75 -10.78 31.08
C VAL A 406 3.94 -10.01 32.37
N GLU A 407 3.58 -10.62 33.48
CA GLU A 407 3.88 -10.13 34.82
C GLU A 407 5.07 -10.91 35.38
N GLN A 408 6.12 -10.19 35.77
CA GLN A 408 7.38 -10.79 36.21
C GLN A 408 7.51 -10.70 37.73
N ALA A 409 7.46 -11.85 38.41
CA ALA A 409 7.69 -11.99 39.84
C ALA A 409 8.58 -13.22 40.11
N GLU A 410 8.15 -14.15 40.97
CA GLU A 410 8.85 -15.42 41.21
C GLU A 410 8.85 -16.32 39.96
N ALA A 411 7.73 -16.31 39.24
CA ALA A 411 7.56 -16.87 37.90
C ALA A 411 7.09 -15.77 36.92
N LEU A 412 7.04 -16.10 35.64
CA LEU A 412 6.48 -15.23 34.60
C LEU A 412 5.02 -15.62 34.40
N LEU A 413 4.09 -14.78 34.88
CA LEU A 413 2.68 -15.01 34.66
C LEU A 413 2.26 -14.41 33.33
N VAL A 414 1.71 -15.24 32.45
CA VAL A 414 1.46 -14.92 31.06
C VAL A 414 -0.04 -14.94 30.78
N ASP A 415 -0.55 -13.84 30.23
CA ASP A 415 -1.86 -13.80 29.57
C ASP A 415 -1.62 -13.78 28.06
N ALA A 416 -2.23 -14.72 27.36
CA ALA A 416 -2.06 -14.91 25.93
C ALA A 416 -3.42 -15.07 25.23
N VAL A 417 -3.45 -14.71 23.95
CA VAL A 417 -4.62 -14.78 23.09
C VAL A 417 -4.34 -15.68 21.90
N ARG A 418 -5.30 -16.51 21.51
CA ARG A 418 -5.14 -17.40 20.36
C ARG A 418 -4.96 -16.59 19.08
N THR A 419 -4.04 -17.05 18.23
CA THR A 419 -3.72 -16.43 16.95
C THR A 419 -3.45 -17.50 15.90
N GLU A 420 -3.50 -17.13 14.62
CA GLU A 420 -3.17 -18.04 13.51
C GLU A 420 -2.42 -17.25 12.43
N ALA A 421 -1.36 -17.83 11.86
CA ALA A 421 -0.57 -17.16 10.82
C ALA A 421 -1.36 -16.88 9.53
N GLY A 422 -2.41 -17.68 9.26
CA GLY A 422 -3.28 -17.49 8.10
C GLY A 422 -4.00 -16.15 8.08
N ILE A 423 -4.27 -15.55 9.25
CA ILE A 423 -5.01 -14.27 9.39
C ILE A 423 -4.24 -13.09 8.76
N TYR A 424 -2.92 -13.16 8.81
CA TYR A 424 -2.05 -12.07 8.34
C TYR A 424 -1.67 -12.24 6.86
N ARG A 425 -2.19 -13.27 6.19
CA ARG A 425 -2.06 -13.41 4.74
C ARG A 425 -3.06 -12.46 4.06
N PRO A 426 -2.61 -11.60 3.14
CA PRO A 426 -3.51 -10.70 2.43
C PRO A 426 -4.57 -11.49 1.64
N SER A 427 -5.83 -11.07 1.75
CA SER A 427 -6.92 -11.62 0.97
C SER A 427 -6.82 -11.22 -0.51
N GLU A 428 -7.36 -12.07 -1.38
CA GLU A 428 -7.49 -11.80 -2.81
C GLU A 428 -8.83 -11.11 -3.08
N TYR A 429 -8.81 -9.78 -3.13
CA TYR A 429 -9.94 -8.99 -3.63
C TYR A 429 -9.64 -8.49 -5.03
N GLU A 430 -10.66 -8.49 -5.89
CA GLU A 430 -10.58 -7.77 -7.16
C GLU A 430 -10.61 -6.26 -6.91
N GLU A 431 -9.74 -5.55 -7.61
CA GLU A 431 -9.69 -4.09 -7.56
C GLU A 431 -10.87 -3.52 -8.36
N GLU A 432 -11.72 -2.75 -7.70
CA GLU A 432 -12.79 -2.00 -8.37
C GLU A 432 -12.26 -0.62 -8.78
N ARG A 433 -12.23 -0.34 -10.09
CA ARG A 433 -11.88 0.99 -10.58
C ARG A 433 -12.98 2.00 -10.27
N ILE A 434 -12.59 3.15 -9.75
CA ILE A 434 -13.54 4.24 -9.50
C ILE A 434 -13.84 4.96 -10.81
N ALA A 435 -15.10 4.93 -11.23
CA ALA A 435 -15.55 5.74 -12.35
C ALA A 435 -15.46 7.24 -11.97
N PRO A 436 -14.65 8.04 -12.68
CA PRO A 436 -14.49 9.45 -12.33
C PRO A 436 -15.79 10.17 -12.68
N ARG A 437 -16.16 11.17 -11.86
CA ARG A 437 -17.29 12.02 -12.20
C ARG A 437 -16.95 12.77 -13.49
N SER A 438 -17.84 12.69 -14.48
CA SER A 438 -17.64 13.44 -15.72
C SER A 438 -17.69 14.94 -15.43
N PHE A 439 -16.56 15.61 -15.63
CA PHE A 439 -16.53 17.07 -15.58
C PHE A 439 -17.19 17.60 -16.86
N ILE A 440 -18.37 18.21 -16.72
CA ILE A 440 -18.98 18.98 -17.79
C ILE A 440 -18.49 20.42 -17.64
N ALA A 441 -17.59 20.84 -18.53
CA ALA A 441 -17.15 22.23 -18.55
C ALA A 441 -18.37 23.15 -18.64
N PRO A 442 -18.46 24.23 -17.82
CA PRO A 442 -19.51 25.21 -17.95
C PRO A 442 -19.32 25.94 -19.28
N LEU A 443 -19.95 25.43 -20.33
CA LEU A 443 -20.00 26.09 -21.62
C LEU A 443 -20.96 27.28 -21.54
N PRO A 444 -20.71 28.36 -22.30
CA PRO A 444 -21.66 29.46 -22.41
C PRO A 444 -23.03 28.89 -22.78
N VAL A 445 -24.02 29.14 -21.93
CA VAL A 445 -25.41 28.89 -22.30
C VAL A 445 -25.87 29.99 -23.24
N TYR A 446 -26.81 29.68 -24.12
CA TYR A 446 -27.44 30.67 -24.99
C TYR A 446 -28.79 31.08 -24.40
N PRO A 447 -28.85 32.18 -23.61
CA PRO A 447 -30.10 32.70 -23.10
C PRO A 447 -30.79 33.56 -24.16
N VAL A 448 -32.11 33.39 -24.29
CA VAL A 448 -32.98 34.24 -25.08
C VAL A 448 -34.05 34.79 -24.15
N PHE A 449 -34.08 36.11 -23.99
CA PHE A 449 -35.19 36.79 -23.34
C PHE A 449 -36.40 36.70 -24.28
N LEU A 450 -37.51 36.17 -23.75
CA LEU A 450 -38.75 36.05 -24.49
C LEU A 450 -39.68 37.19 -24.06
N ASP A 451 -40.10 37.98 -25.03
CA ASP A 451 -41.13 39.00 -24.86
C ASP A 451 -42.50 38.35 -25.07
N LEU A 452 -43.01 37.70 -24.01
CA LEU A 452 -44.29 37.00 -24.01
C LEU A 452 -45.34 37.80 -23.22
N PRO A 453 -46.61 37.79 -23.65
CA PRO A 453 -47.68 38.36 -22.85
C PRO A 453 -47.83 37.60 -21.53
N LEU A 454 -48.44 38.24 -20.52
CA LEU A 454 -48.81 37.57 -19.27
C LEU A 454 -49.84 36.47 -19.62
N MET A 455 -49.45 35.20 -19.48
CA MET A 455 -50.26 34.09 -20.00
C MET A 455 -51.33 33.63 -19.01
N THR A 456 -51.06 33.74 -17.70
CA THR A 456 -51.95 33.25 -16.64
C THR A 456 -52.54 34.37 -15.78
N GLY A 457 -51.99 35.58 -15.84
CA GLY A 457 -52.43 36.76 -15.10
C GLY A 457 -51.85 36.89 -13.69
N ASP A 458 -51.29 35.79 -13.15
CA ASP A 458 -50.60 35.79 -11.85
C ASP A 458 -49.10 36.12 -11.98
N GLU A 459 -48.59 36.39 -13.19
CA GLU A 459 -47.17 36.66 -13.41
C GLU A 459 -46.77 38.06 -12.90
N ALA A 460 -45.58 38.18 -12.31
CA ALA A 460 -45.00 39.48 -12.00
C ALA A 460 -44.70 40.23 -13.32
N PRO A 461 -45.34 41.39 -13.62
CA PRO A 461 -45.29 42.00 -14.95
C PRO A 461 -43.91 42.44 -15.43
N HIS A 462 -42.95 42.57 -14.50
CA HIS A 462 -41.59 43.00 -14.77
C HIS A 462 -40.57 41.85 -14.77
N ALA A 463 -41.03 40.61 -14.56
CA ALA A 463 -40.17 39.43 -14.58
C ALA A 463 -40.13 38.84 -16.01
N PRO A 464 -38.96 38.83 -16.68
CA PRO A 464 -38.87 38.32 -18.04
C PRO A 464 -38.96 36.79 -18.08
N HIS A 465 -39.49 36.26 -19.18
CA HIS A 465 -39.33 34.86 -19.53
C HIS A 465 -37.96 34.66 -20.20
N ILE A 466 -37.25 33.60 -19.84
CA ILE A 466 -35.95 33.29 -20.43
C ILE A 466 -35.99 31.85 -20.93
N ALA A 467 -35.76 31.66 -22.23
CA ALA A 467 -35.40 30.36 -22.79
C ALA A 467 -33.88 30.22 -22.73
N VAL A 468 -33.40 29.04 -22.35
CA VAL A 468 -31.97 28.75 -22.35
C VAL A 468 -31.71 27.49 -23.15
N ALA A 469 -30.73 27.55 -24.05
CA ALA A 469 -30.25 26.40 -24.81
C ALA A 469 -28.78 26.13 -24.50
N ALA A 470 -28.42 24.86 -24.36
CA ALA A 470 -27.04 24.40 -24.21
C ALA A 470 -26.89 22.95 -24.68
N LYS A 471 -25.72 22.61 -25.24
CA LYS A 471 -25.38 21.24 -25.60
C LYS A 471 -23.90 20.96 -25.30
N PRO A 472 -23.57 20.10 -24.32
CA PRO A 472 -24.47 19.45 -23.36
C PRO A 472 -25.14 20.46 -22.40
N TRP A 473 -26.22 20.05 -21.72
CA TRP A 473 -26.87 20.88 -20.70
C TRP A 473 -25.99 20.92 -19.43
N PRO A 474 -25.55 22.11 -18.95
CA PRO A 474 -24.54 22.21 -17.89
C PRO A 474 -25.11 22.00 -16.47
N GLY A 475 -26.39 21.69 -16.33
CA GLY A 475 -27.05 21.49 -15.03
C GLY A 475 -27.84 22.72 -14.58
N ARG A 476 -27.78 23.07 -13.29
CA ARG A 476 -28.53 24.21 -12.74
C ARG A 476 -27.94 25.53 -13.21
N LEU A 477 -28.81 26.44 -13.62
CA LEU A 477 -28.44 27.78 -14.07
C LEU A 477 -28.96 28.81 -13.07
N ARG A 478 -28.13 29.80 -12.77
CA ARG A 478 -28.51 30.96 -11.95
C ARG A 478 -28.43 32.20 -12.82
N SER A 479 -29.54 32.90 -12.99
CA SER A 479 -29.57 34.24 -13.56
C SER A 479 -29.53 35.28 -12.43
N GLY A 480 -28.61 36.24 -12.51
CA GLY A 480 -28.41 37.29 -11.51
C GLY A 480 -27.06 37.98 -11.68
N PRO A 481 -26.83 39.13 -11.01
CA PRO A 481 -25.52 39.76 -10.98
C PRO A 481 -24.48 38.77 -10.42
N PRO A 482 -23.21 38.84 -10.86
CA PRO A 482 -22.17 37.97 -10.33
C PRO A 482 -22.12 38.11 -8.81
N PRO A 483 -22.02 37.00 -8.04
CA PRO A 483 -21.84 37.11 -6.60
C PRO A 483 -20.59 37.94 -6.33
N ARG A 484 -20.68 38.93 -5.43
CA ARG A 484 -19.47 39.56 -4.90
C ARG A 484 -18.73 38.48 -4.12
N MET A 485 -17.41 38.47 -4.25
CA MET A 485 -16.50 37.42 -3.76
C MET A 485 -16.62 37.07 -2.26
N ARG A 486 -17.37 37.85 -1.47
CA ARG A 486 -17.61 37.64 -0.03
C ARG A 486 -18.82 36.77 0.32
N ASP A 487 -19.77 36.53 -0.59
CA ASP A 487 -21.04 35.86 -0.27
C ASP A 487 -21.09 34.37 -0.68
N MET A 488 -19.97 33.77 -1.11
CA MET A 488 -19.93 32.37 -1.54
C MET A 488 -20.00 31.33 -0.39
N CYS A 489 -19.99 31.78 0.87
CA CYS A 489 -20.08 30.91 2.05
C CYS A 489 -21.41 31.06 2.79
N SER A 490 -22.55 30.84 2.13
CA SER A 490 -23.78 30.29 2.75
C SER A 490 -24.97 30.45 1.82
N THR A 491 -25.42 29.39 1.15
CA THR A 491 -26.86 29.22 0.94
C THR A 491 -27.21 27.74 0.71
N SER A 492 -28.18 27.29 1.50
CA SER A 492 -28.70 25.93 1.64
C SER A 492 -29.38 25.37 0.37
N LEU A 493 -29.25 24.05 0.22
CA LEU A 493 -29.66 23.21 -0.91
C LEU A 493 -31.17 22.87 -0.88
N LEU A 494 -31.81 22.79 -2.05
CA LEU A 494 -33.08 22.07 -2.26
C LEU A 494 -32.88 20.91 -3.26
N PRO A 495 -33.57 19.77 -3.09
CA PRO A 495 -33.24 18.51 -3.78
C PRO A 495 -33.65 18.52 -5.27
N PRO A 496 -33.04 17.65 -6.11
CA PRO A 496 -33.36 17.56 -7.54
C PRO A 496 -34.58 16.66 -7.83
N LEU A 497 -35.30 16.96 -8.92
CA LEU A 497 -36.30 16.07 -9.55
C LEU A 497 -35.62 15.04 -10.48
N PRO A 498 -36.19 13.84 -10.70
CA PRO A 498 -35.52 12.71 -11.35
C PRO A 498 -35.36 12.85 -12.88
N PRO A 499 -34.52 12.04 -13.54
CA PRO A 499 -34.17 12.21 -14.94
C PRO A 499 -35.11 11.46 -15.91
N SER A 500 -35.75 12.17 -16.84
CA SER A 500 -36.26 11.61 -18.12
C SER A 500 -35.43 12.11 -19.31
N GLY A 501 -35.10 11.20 -20.23
CA GLY A 501 -34.32 11.45 -21.44
C GLY A 501 -35.15 12.14 -22.53
N GLY A 502 -34.59 13.21 -23.10
CA GLY A 502 -35.21 14.03 -24.15
C GLY A 502 -34.72 15.47 -24.05
N GLN A 503 -34.60 16.19 -25.17
CA GLN A 503 -34.30 17.63 -25.20
C GLN A 503 -35.16 18.36 -24.16
N ARG A 504 -34.53 19.04 -23.19
CA ARG A 504 -35.27 19.78 -22.16
C ARG A 504 -35.32 21.25 -22.46
N GLN A 505 -36.52 21.80 -22.50
CA GLN A 505 -36.82 23.20 -22.20
C GLN A 505 -37.25 23.26 -20.74
N CYS A 506 -36.73 24.22 -19.97
CA CYS A 506 -37.07 24.37 -18.55
C CYS A 506 -37.66 25.77 -18.33
N TRP A 507 -38.84 25.83 -17.69
CA TRP A 507 -39.58 27.07 -17.40
C TRP A 507 -39.61 27.27 -15.88
N GLN A 508 -39.14 28.41 -15.36
CA GLN A 508 -39.23 28.75 -13.93
C GLN A 508 -39.59 30.22 -13.71
N ARG A 509 -40.44 30.46 -12.70
CA ARG A 509 -41.04 31.76 -12.29
C ARG A 509 -40.31 32.31 -11.05
N TRP A 510 -40.23 33.63 -10.87
CA TRP A 510 -39.54 34.28 -9.74
C TRP A 510 -40.48 35.16 -8.90
N HIS A 511 -40.33 35.14 -7.57
CA HIS A 511 -40.92 36.10 -6.63
C HIS A 511 -39.80 36.81 -5.84
N ARG A 512 -39.83 38.15 -5.77
CA ARG A 512 -38.81 38.97 -5.09
C ARG A 512 -39.35 39.47 -3.75
N ALA A 513 -38.66 39.16 -2.65
CA ALA A 513 -38.88 39.79 -1.34
C ALA A 513 -37.90 40.95 -1.16
N CYS A 514 -38.40 42.18 -1.04
CA CYS A 514 -37.62 43.37 -0.67
C CYS A 514 -37.89 43.73 0.79
N GLY A 515 -36.86 43.70 1.64
CA GLY A 515 -36.86 44.33 2.96
C GLY A 515 -36.27 45.73 2.88
N THR A 516 -37.03 46.73 3.29
CA THR A 516 -36.66 48.15 3.41
C THR A 516 -36.05 48.45 4.78
N GLY A 517 -35.02 49.29 4.83
CA GLY A 517 -34.49 49.84 6.09
C GLY A 517 -33.16 50.57 5.87
N GLY A 518 -33.22 51.89 5.64
CA GLY A 518 -32.04 52.71 5.34
C GLY A 518 -31.42 53.38 6.58
N HIS A 519 -30.18 53.87 6.42
CA HIS A 519 -29.80 55.22 6.84
C HIS A 519 -28.42 55.64 6.26
N ARG A 520 -28.48 56.72 5.46
CA ARG A 520 -27.57 57.86 5.22
C ARG A 520 -26.05 57.74 5.43
N CYS A 521 -25.33 58.14 4.37
CA CYS A 521 -23.93 58.60 4.36
C CYS A 521 -23.68 59.82 5.26
N GLY A 522 -22.44 59.90 5.79
CA GLY A 522 -21.81 61.12 6.27
C GLY A 522 -20.28 61.01 6.09
N CYS A 523 -19.68 62.00 5.47
CA CYS A 523 -18.27 62.07 5.10
C CYS A 523 -17.32 62.15 6.31
N ALA A 524 -16.30 61.29 6.32
CA ALA A 524 -14.86 61.56 6.53
C ALA A 524 -14.12 60.22 6.34
#